data_AF-A0A7T5RPZ9-F1
#
_entry.id   AF-A0A7T5RPZ9-F1
#
_cell.length_a   1.000
_cell.length_b   1.000
_cell.length_c   1.000
_cell.angle_alpha   90.00
_cell.angle_beta   90.00
_cell.angle_gamma   90.00
#
_symmetry.space_group_name_H-M   'P 1'
#
loop_
_entity.id
_entity.type
_entity.pdbx_description
1 polymer ?
#
loop_
_entity_poly.entity_id
_entity_poly.type
_entity_poly.pdbx_seq_one_letter_code
_entity_poly.pdbx_strand_id
1 'polypeptide(L)'
;MVVKRFQVFALLQAARALTLGMPLESAHSWGLNRAIFVAAARRGFKGGGSKTGKSSGGASPEEGTYALGDDMAYRAPGKKLFFTIGSEVQDEAAFEKQVKARFGGYFPKAWKEALDYVKGFDQQTLKSKEDFFAVVYRPRRDELADAWTEAVETSA
;
A
#
# COMPACT_ATOMS: atom_id res chain seq x y z
N MET A 1 16.44 -12.33 5.91
CA MET A 1 16.02 -11.44 4.81
C MET A 1 15.69 -10.09 5.43
N VAL A 2 16.14 -8.96 4.85
CA VAL A 2 15.93 -7.65 5.49
C VAL A 2 14.59 -7.04 5.11
N VAL A 3 13.76 -6.75 6.11
CA VAL A 3 12.53 -5.96 5.97
C VAL A 3 12.91 -4.49 6.03
N LYS A 4 12.42 -3.67 5.08
CA LYS A 4 12.72 -2.23 5.02
C LYS A 4 11.47 -1.40 5.28
N ARG A 5 11.68 -0.11 5.51
CA ARG A 5 10.63 0.92 5.62
C ARG A 5 9.55 0.86 4.52
N PHE A 6 9.93 0.42 3.31
CA PHE A 6 9.02 0.20 2.20
C PHE A 6 8.00 -0.90 2.50
N GLN A 7 8.46 -2.08 2.93
CA GLN A 7 7.59 -3.19 3.29
C GLN A 7 6.70 -2.83 4.48
N VAL A 8 7.25 -2.13 5.48
CA VAL A 8 6.48 -1.64 6.64
C VAL A 8 5.36 -0.71 6.19
N PHE A 9 5.68 0.28 5.35
CA PHE A 9 4.66 1.21 4.87
C PHE A 9 3.60 0.52 4.01
N ALA A 10 4.01 -0.40 3.12
CA ALA A 10 3.08 -1.16 2.29
C ALA A 10 2.11 -2.00 3.14
N LEU A 11 2.63 -2.72 4.15
CA LEU A 11 1.83 -3.59 5.00
C LEU A 11 0.86 -2.79 5.89
N LEU A 12 1.31 -1.69 6.48
CA LEU A 12 0.46 -0.83 7.29
C LEU A 12 -0.62 -0.11 6.45
N GLN A 13 -0.31 0.32 5.23
CA GLN A 13 -1.31 0.90 4.33
C GLN A 13 -2.34 -0.15 3.86
N ALA A 14 -1.93 -1.40 3.64
CA ALA A 14 -2.86 -2.47 3.36
C ALA A 14 -3.76 -2.76 4.56
N ALA A 15 -3.19 -2.83 5.77
CA ALA A 15 -3.96 -3.00 7.01
C ALA A 15 -4.96 -1.84 7.24
N ARG A 16 -4.57 -0.60 6.93
CA ARG A 16 -5.44 0.59 6.92
C ARG A 16 -6.61 0.43 5.96
N ALA A 17 -6.33 0.07 4.71
CA ALA A 17 -7.37 -0.11 3.70
C ALA A 17 -8.37 -1.21 4.08
N LEU A 18 -7.88 -2.36 4.58
CA LEU A 18 -8.73 -3.44 5.05
C LEU A 18 -9.60 -3.00 6.24
N THR A 19 -9.01 -2.29 7.22
CA THR A 19 -9.73 -1.75 8.38
C THR A 19 -10.83 -0.76 7.98
N LEU A 20 -10.63 -0.03 6.88
CA LEU A 20 -11.62 0.90 6.31
C LEU A 20 -12.63 0.22 5.36
N GLY A 21 -12.66 -1.11 5.29
CA GLY A 21 -13.69 -1.88 4.58
C GLY A 21 -13.31 -2.31 3.15
N MET A 22 -12.06 -2.13 2.73
CA MET A 22 -11.60 -2.62 1.44
C MET A 22 -11.42 -4.16 1.47
N PRO A 23 -11.81 -4.91 0.42
CA PRO A 23 -11.53 -6.34 0.34
C PRO A 23 -10.02 -6.65 0.43
N LEU A 24 -9.65 -7.82 0.94
CA LEU A 24 -8.25 -8.17 1.25
C LEU A 24 -7.28 -7.97 0.07
N GLU A 25 -7.58 -8.54 -1.10
CA GLU A 25 -6.71 -8.41 -2.28
C GLU A 25 -6.59 -6.94 -2.73
N SER A 26 -7.69 -6.20 -2.67
CA SER A 26 -7.71 -4.77 -2.96
C SER A 26 -6.88 -3.98 -1.96
N ALA A 27 -6.92 -4.35 -0.68
CA ALA A 27 -6.13 -3.72 0.37
C ALA A 27 -4.63 -3.94 0.18
N HIS A 28 -4.21 -5.15 -0.21
CA HIS A 28 -2.82 -5.42 -0.61
C HIS A 28 -2.41 -4.56 -1.81
N SER A 29 -3.26 -4.50 -2.84
CA SER A 29 -3.06 -3.64 -4.01
C SER A 29 -2.85 -2.18 -3.61
N TRP A 30 -3.69 -1.67 -2.70
CA TRP A 30 -3.60 -0.31 -2.17
C TRP A 30 -2.27 -0.07 -1.45
N GLY A 31 -1.92 -0.97 -0.52
CA GLY A 31 -0.71 -0.87 0.28
C GLY A 31 0.56 -0.81 -0.57
N LEU A 32 0.70 -1.71 -1.54
CA LEU A 32 1.83 -1.69 -2.48
C LEU A 32 1.85 -0.40 -3.30
N ASN A 33 0.70 0.00 -3.84
CA ASN A 33 0.58 1.20 -4.66
C ASN A 33 1.04 2.46 -3.90
N ARG A 34 0.57 2.67 -2.67
CA ARG A 34 0.99 3.82 -1.85
C ARG A 34 2.49 3.80 -1.53
N ALA A 35 3.07 2.62 -1.27
CA ALA A 35 4.50 2.50 -1.02
C ALA A 35 5.35 2.84 -2.23
N ILE A 36 4.97 2.39 -3.43
CA ILE A 36 5.65 2.76 -4.68
C ILE A 36 5.50 4.26 -4.95
N PHE A 37 4.30 4.82 -4.79
CA PHE A 37 4.05 6.25 -4.99
C PHE A 37 4.96 7.12 -4.12
N VAL A 38 5.03 6.84 -2.81
CA VAL A 38 5.90 7.57 -1.88
C VAL A 38 7.38 7.39 -2.21
N ALA A 39 7.79 6.17 -2.59
CA ALA A 39 9.18 5.91 -2.99
C ALA A 39 9.56 6.69 -4.26
N ALA A 40 8.67 6.76 -5.25
CA ALA A 40 8.86 7.52 -6.48
C ALA A 40 8.90 9.03 -6.22
N ALA A 41 7.98 9.57 -5.41
CA ALA A 41 7.93 10.99 -5.06
C ALA A 41 9.23 11.48 -4.42
N ARG A 42 9.88 10.66 -3.58
CA ARG A 42 11.16 10.99 -2.93
C ARG A 42 12.37 10.98 -3.87
N ARG A 43 12.34 10.17 -4.93
CA ARG A 43 13.45 10.05 -5.89
C ARG A 43 13.38 11.12 -6.99
N GLY A 44 12.30 11.90 -7.03
CA GLY A 44 11.87 12.67 -8.19
C GLY A 44 11.28 11.74 -9.23
N PHE A 45 10.10 12.06 -9.77
CA PHE A 45 9.47 11.29 -10.84
C PHE A 45 10.37 11.32 -12.10
N LYS A 46 11.28 10.36 -12.21
CA LYS A 46 12.16 10.19 -13.38
C LYS A 46 11.38 9.43 -14.45
N GLY A 47 10.73 10.18 -15.33
CA GLY A 47 10.13 9.66 -16.56
C GLY A 47 8.62 9.48 -16.49
N GLY A 48 7.93 10.23 -17.33
CA GLY A 48 6.48 10.18 -17.50
C GLY A 48 5.89 11.57 -17.47
N GLY A 49 6.27 12.41 -18.44
CA GLY A 49 5.48 13.60 -18.74
C GLY A 49 4.01 13.16 -18.84
N SER A 50 3.14 13.84 -18.11
CA SER A 50 1.70 13.69 -18.24
C SER A 50 1.37 13.90 -19.71
N LYS A 51 1.19 12.81 -20.46
CA LYS A 51 0.39 12.91 -21.68
C LYS A 51 -1.01 13.15 -21.17
N THR A 52 -1.40 14.42 -21.17
CA THR A 52 -2.79 14.84 -21.22
C THR A 52 -3.36 14.21 -22.50
N GLY A 53 -3.80 12.96 -22.36
CA GLY A 53 -4.41 12.19 -23.42
C GLY A 53 -5.77 12.83 -23.70
N LYS A 54 -5.85 13.51 -24.83
CA LYS A 54 -7.09 13.94 -25.45
C LYS A 54 -7.88 12.66 -25.80
N SER A 55 -8.80 12.24 -24.94
CA SER A 55 -9.66 11.08 -25.20
C SER A 55 -10.82 11.51 -26.09
N SER A 56 -10.64 11.38 -27.40
CA SER A 56 -11.73 11.27 -28.36
C SER A 56 -12.11 9.79 -28.51
N GLY A 57 -13.35 9.43 -28.15
CA GLY A 57 -14.00 8.19 -28.60
C GLY A 57 -14.18 7.11 -27.54
N GLY A 58 -15.34 7.14 -26.86
CA GLY A 58 -16.06 5.96 -26.36
C GLY A 58 -15.45 5.14 -25.22
N ALA A 59 -15.66 5.57 -23.97
CA ALA A 59 -15.55 4.71 -22.79
C ALA A 59 -16.67 5.04 -21.79
N SER A 60 -17.31 3.99 -21.24
CA SER A 60 -18.42 4.05 -20.28
C SER A 60 -18.05 4.73 -18.94
N PRO A 61 -19.06 5.16 -18.14
CA PRO A 61 -18.94 6.27 -17.17
C PRO A 61 -18.41 5.95 -15.75
N GLU A 62 -17.41 5.07 -15.55
CA GLU A 62 -16.85 4.81 -14.18
C GLU A 62 -15.34 5.09 -14.03
N GLU A 63 -15.05 6.35 -13.69
CA GLU A 63 -14.10 6.82 -12.66
C GLU A 63 -12.74 6.11 -12.50
N GLY A 64 -11.70 6.69 -13.13
CA GLY A 64 -10.32 6.20 -13.10
C GLY A 64 -9.56 6.35 -11.76
N THR A 65 -10.18 6.88 -10.70
CA THR A 65 -9.55 7.08 -9.37
C THR A 65 -10.43 6.57 -8.24
N TYR A 66 -9.80 6.14 -7.15
CA TYR A 66 -10.46 5.72 -5.91
C TYR A 66 -9.89 6.52 -4.74
N ALA A 67 -10.77 6.92 -3.81
CA ALA A 67 -10.39 7.64 -2.60
C ALA A 67 -10.53 6.74 -1.36
N LEU A 68 -9.52 6.80 -0.50
CA LEU A 68 -9.54 6.19 0.83
C LEU A 68 -9.32 7.30 1.86
N GLY A 69 -10.42 7.91 2.29
CA GLY A 69 -10.38 9.17 3.04
C GLY A 69 -9.92 10.31 2.13
N ASP A 70 -8.81 10.97 2.48
CA ASP A 70 -8.21 12.06 1.69
C ASP A 70 -7.03 11.63 0.79
N ASP A 71 -6.74 10.32 0.74
CA ASP A 71 -5.73 9.71 -0.14
C ASP A 71 -6.40 9.15 -1.40
N MET A 72 -5.69 9.16 -2.52
CA MET A 72 -6.25 8.81 -3.83
C MET A 72 -5.28 8.00 -4.70
N ALA A 73 -5.79 6.98 -5.38
CA ALA A 73 -5.03 6.14 -6.31
C ALA A 73 -5.80 5.90 -7.61
N TYR A 74 -5.08 5.71 -8.71
CA TYR A 74 -5.70 5.32 -9.99
C TYR A 74 -6.13 3.86 -9.96
N ARG A 75 -7.35 3.59 -10.43
CA ARG A 75 -7.87 2.23 -10.55
C ARG A 75 -7.25 1.56 -11.78
N ALA A 76 -6.87 0.30 -11.63
CA ALA A 76 -6.52 -0.54 -12.77
C ALA A 76 -7.81 -0.89 -13.56
N PRO A 77 -7.72 -1.05 -14.88
CA PRO A 77 -8.84 -1.55 -15.67
C PRO A 77 -9.17 -2.99 -15.27
N GLY A 78 -10.47 -3.31 -15.20
CA GLY A 78 -10.94 -4.67 -14.90
C GLY A 78 -12.07 -4.71 -13.87
N LYS A 79 -12.51 -5.92 -13.53
CA LYS A 79 -13.61 -6.15 -12.58
C LYS A 79 -13.19 -6.03 -11.12
N LYS A 80 -11.96 -6.43 -10.80
CA LYS A 80 -11.43 -6.35 -9.43
C LYS A 80 -10.97 -4.92 -9.13
N LEU A 81 -11.18 -4.47 -7.89
CA LEU A 81 -10.67 -3.19 -7.43
C LEU A 81 -9.17 -3.32 -7.13
N PHE A 82 -8.33 -3.07 -8.15
CA PHE A 82 -6.88 -2.93 -8.00
C PHE A 82 -6.43 -1.54 -8.43
N PHE A 83 -5.20 -1.20 -8.08
CA PHE A 83 -4.61 0.12 -8.33
C PHE A 83 -3.41 0.03 -9.26
N THR A 84 -3.15 1.12 -9.97
CA THR A 84 -2.05 1.22 -10.94
C THR A 84 -1.16 2.43 -10.66
N ILE A 85 0.11 2.32 -11.07
CA ILE A 85 1.02 3.45 -11.23
C ILE A 85 1.57 3.38 -12.65
N GLY A 86 1.26 4.40 -13.47
CA GLY A 86 1.53 4.34 -14.91
C GLY A 86 0.78 3.18 -15.55
N SER A 87 1.52 2.24 -16.13
CA SER A 87 0.98 1.04 -16.78
C SER A 87 1.07 -0.23 -15.92
N GLU A 88 1.61 -0.13 -14.70
CA GLU A 88 1.83 -1.29 -13.84
C GLU A 88 0.70 -1.47 -12.83
N VAL A 89 -0.06 -2.56 -13.00
CA VAL A 89 -1.09 -3.01 -12.05
C VAL A 89 -0.41 -3.59 -10.81
N GLN A 90 -0.84 -3.13 -9.64
CA GLN A 90 -0.33 -3.59 -8.35
C GLN A 90 -1.26 -4.68 -7.81
N ASP A 91 -1.26 -5.85 -8.44
CA ASP A 91 -2.14 -6.96 -8.03
C ASP A 91 -1.58 -7.76 -6.85
N GLU A 92 -2.28 -8.83 -6.47
CA GLU A 92 -1.90 -9.72 -5.37
C GLU A 92 -0.53 -10.38 -5.60
N ALA A 93 -0.22 -10.76 -6.84
CA ALA A 93 1.07 -11.38 -7.19
C ALA A 93 2.23 -10.37 -7.08
N ALA A 94 2.00 -9.11 -7.47
CA ALA A 94 2.95 -8.03 -7.28
C ALA A 94 3.20 -7.77 -5.79
N PHE A 95 2.14 -7.76 -4.96
CA PHE A 95 2.27 -7.61 -3.51
C PHE A 95 3.04 -8.79 -2.89
N GLU A 96 2.77 -10.02 -3.32
CA GLU A 96 3.51 -11.19 -2.87
C GLU A 96 5.00 -11.07 -3.17
N LYS A 97 5.35 -10.76 -4.41
CA LYS A 97 6.74 -10.63 -4.87
C LYS A 97 7.51 -9.51 -4.16
N GLN A 98 6.88 -8.36 -3.93
CA GLN A 98 7.57 -7.16 -3.42
C GLN A 98 7.52 -7.01 -1.90
N VAL A 99 6.46 -7.53 -1.28
CA VAL A 99 6.17 -7.39 0.15
C VAL A 99 6.23 -8.73 0.85
N LYS A 100 5.31 -9.66 0.57
CA LYS A 100 5.20 -10.93 1.34
C LYS A 100 6.48 -11.75 1.32
N ALA A 101 7.15 -11.82 0.16
CA ALA A 101 8.38 -12.56 -0.01
C ALA A 101 9.50 -12.12 0.97
N ARG A 102 9.50 -10.86 1.43
CA ARG A 102 10.47 -10.37 2.42
C ARG A 102 10.25 -10.92 3.82
N PHE A 103 9.02 -11.33 4.12
CA PHE A 103 8.64 -11.92 5.40
C PHE A 103 8.69 -13.45 5.38
N GLY A 104 8.68 -14.08 4.20
CA GLY A 104 8.68 -15.55 4.08
C GLY A 104 7.58 -16.19 4.92
N GLY A 105 7.93 -17.24 5.68
CA GLY A 105 7.00 -17.93 6.58
C GLY A 105 6.47 -17.07 7.74
N TYR A 106 7.14 -15.96 8.07
CA TYR A 106 6.70 -15.05 9.13
C TYR A 106 5.53 -14.14 8.71
N PHE A 107 5.23 -14.07 7.40
CA PHE A 107 4.23 -13.14 6.86
C PHE A 107 2.87 -13.16 7.60
N PRO A 108 2.26 -14.32 7.92
CA PRO A 108 0.96 -14.33 8.59
C PRO A 108 0.98 -13.64 9.96
N LYS A 109 2.09 -13.76 10.70
CA LYS A 109 2.26 -13.09 12.00
C LYS A 109 2.45 -11.59 11.82
N ALA A 110 3.35 -11.17 10.92
CA ALA A 110 3.54 -9.75 10.60
C ALA A 110 2.24 -9.08 10.11
N TRP A 111 1.44 -9.77 9.29
CA TRP A 111 0.15 -9.27 8.84
C TRP A 111 -0.84 -9.08 9.99
N LYS A 112 -0.92 -10.06 10.90
CA LYS A 112 -1.75 -9.94 12.11
C LYS A 112 -1.31 -8.79 13.00
N GLU A 113 0.00 -8.64 13.25
CA GLU A 113 0.55 -7.53 14.03
C GLU A 113 0.25 -6.17 13.40
N ALA A 114 0.39 -6.05 12.07
CA ALA A 114 0.04 -4.84 11.34
C ALA A 114 -1.44 -4.49 11.48
N LEU A 115 -2.34 -5.48 11.36
CA LEU A 115 -3.77 -5.29 11.53
C LEU A 115 -4.14 -4.90 12.95
N ASP A 116 -3.61 -5.62 13.94
CA ASP A 116 -3.91 -5.36 15.35
C ASP A 116 -3.41 -3.97 15.76
N TYR A 117 -2.24 -3.55 15.27
CA TYR A 117 -1.72 -2.20 15.48
C TYR A 117 -2.61 -1.12 14.85
N VAL A 118 -2.97 -1.27 13.57
CA VAL A 118 -3.76 -0.27 12.84
C VAL A 118 -5.19 -0.15 13.38
N LYS A 119 -5.80 -1.25 13.85
CA LYS A 119 -7.14 -1.24 14.47
C LYS A 119 -7.21 -0.47 15.79
N GLY A 120 -6.07 -0.17 16.41
CA GLY A 120 -6.02 0.64 17.63
C GLY A 120 -6.31 2.13 17.40
N PHE A 121 -6.37 2.59 16.15
CA PHE A 121 -6.60 3.99 15.80
C PHE A 121 -8.04 4.23 15.34
N ASP A 122 -8.55 5.45 15.57
CA ASP A 122 -9.89 5.84 15.17
C ASP A 122 -10.02 6.05 13.65
N GLN A 123 -11.25 6.04 13.15
CA GLN A 123 -11.50 6.20 11.71
C GLN A 123 -11.05 7.54 11.12
N GLN A 124 -11.05 8.63 11.89
CA GLN A 124 -10.63 9.94 11.39
C GLN A 124 -9.13 9.95 11.15
N THR A 125 -8.35 9.47 12.11
CA THR A 125 -6.89 9.25 11.97
C THR A 125 -6.59 8.35 10.77
N LEU A 126 -7.34 7.25 10.59
CA LEU A 126 -7.13 6.34 9.46
C LEU A 126 -7.60 6.92 8.12
N LYS A 127 -8.55 7.84 8.08
CA LYS A 127 -8.99 8.47 6.82
C LYS A 127 -8.04 9.60 6.38
N SER A 128 -7.31 10.21 7.30
CA SER A 128 -6.31 11.26 7.01
C SER A 128 -4.97 10.65 6.61
N LYS A 129 -4.47 10.97 5.42
CA LYS A 129 -3.15 10.53 4.91
C LYS A 129 -2.02 11.12 5.74
N GLU A 130 -2.21 12.36 6.24
CA GLU A 130 -1.23 13.09 7.01
C GLU A 130 -1.15 12.51 8.42
N ASP A 131 -2.28 12.27 9.07
CA ASP A 131 -2.33 11.67 10.41
C ASP A 131 -1.89 10.22 10.36
N PHE A 132 -2.32 9.44 9.36
CA PHE A 132 -1.80 8.09 9.17
C PHE A 132 -0.27 8.08 9.05
N PHE A 133 0.30 9.01 8.27
CA PHE A 133 1.75 9.09 8.15
C PHE A 133 2.42 9.53 9.45
N ALA A 134 1.90 10.56 10.12
CA ALA A 134 2.54 11.19 11.28
C ALA A 134 2.36 10.39 12.58
N VAL A 135 1.17 9.83 12.79
CA VAL A 135 0.74 9.20 14.05
C VAL A 135 0.87 7.67 13.98
N VAL A 136 0.53 7.05 12.85
CA VAL A 136 0.52 5.58 12.73
C VAL A 136 1.87 5.05 12.23
N TYR A 137 2.33 5.53 11.08
CA TYR A 137 3.52 4.99 10.43
C TYR A 137 4.83 5.53 11.01
N ARG A 138 5.02 6.85 11.01
CA ARG A 138 6.31 7.48 11.32
C ARG A 138 6.89 7.07 12.68
N PRO A 139 6.11 6.95 13.78
CA PRO A 139 6.66 6.64 15.10
C PRO A 139 7.26 5.24 15.19
N ARG A 140 6.72 4.28 14.42
CA ARG A 140 7.08 2.86 14.53
C ARG A 140 7.78 2.28 13.31
N ARG A 141 7.96 3.05 12.22
CA ARG A 141 8.47 2.53 10.94
C ARG A 141 9.84 1.85 11.03
N ASP A 142 10.70 2.34 11.93
CA ASP A 142 12.07 1.89 12.09
C ASP A 142 12.10 0.69 13.02
N GLU A 143 11.47 0.82 14.20
CA GLU A 143 11.24 -0.27 15.15
C GLU A 143 10.60 -1.51 14.50
N LEU A 144 9.54 -1.34 13.71
CA LEU A 144 8.87 -2.44 13.00
C LEU A 144 9.74 -3.07 11.92
N ALA A 145 10.58 -2.27 11.24
CA ALA A 145 11.48 -2.81 10.22
C ALA A 145 12.56 -3.70 10.87
N ASP A 146 13.12 -3.25 11.98
CA ASP A 146 14.14 -3.99 12.73
C ASP A 146 13.53 -5.25 13.37
N ALA A 147 12.43 -5.11 14.11
CA ALA A 147 11.75 -6.21 14.78
C ALA A 147 11.29 -7.30 13.81
N TRP A 148 10.71 -6.92 12.66
CA TRP A 148 10.31 -7.92 11.66
C TRP A 148 11.49 -8.53 10.91
N THR A 149 12.61 -7.81 10.77
CA THR A 149 13.84 -8.40 10.22
C THR A 149 14.36 -9.50 11.14
N GLU A 150 14.49 -9.22 12.43
CA GLU A 150 14.94 -10.18 13.44
C GLU A 150 14.00 -11.39 13.53
N ALA A 151 12.69 -11.15 13.51
CA ALA A 151 11.70 -12.21 13.57
C ALA A 151 11.74 -13.13 12.33
N VAL A 152 11.99 -12.57 11.14
CA VAL A 152 12.18 -13.34 9.90
C VAL A 152 13.44 -14.17 9.96
N GLU A 153 14.53 -13.65 10.51
CA GLU A 153 15.80 -14.38 10.67
C GLU A 153 15.69 -15.51 11.70
N THR A 154 14.91 -15.32 12.76
CA THR A 154 14.67 -16.35 13.79
C THR A 154 13.68 -17.42 13.33
N SER A 155 12.81 -17.10 12.37
CA SER A 155 11.77 -18.01 11.86
C SER A 155 12.15 -18.72 10.55
N ALA A 156 13.36 -18.47 10.03
CA ALA A 156 13.89 -19.06 8.80
C ALA A 156 14.66 -20.36 9.09
#